data_AF-A0A9D3MYT8-F1
#
_entry.id   AF-A0A9D3MYT8-F1
#
_cell.length_a   1.000
_cell.length_b   1.000
_cell.length_c   1.000
_cell.angle_alpha   90.00
_cell.angle_beta   90.00
_cell.angle_gamma   90.00
#
_symmetry.space_group_name_H-M   'P 1'
#
loop_
_entity.id
_entity.type
_entity.pdbx_description
1 polymer ?
#
loop_
_entity_poly.entity_id
_entity_poly.type
_entity_poly.pdbx_seq_one_letter_code
_entity_poly.pdbx_strand_id
1 'polypeptide(L)'
;MFSRRGHGDVKKSTQKVLDPKKDVLTRLKHLRSLLDIIDKSELKPFFESNCSQIYFIFYENFIILESNLKQKGNKSQREELDSILFIFEFPCSVQNR
;
A
#
# COMPACT_ATOMS: atom_id res chain seq x y z
N MET A 1 -30.18 9.20 9.42
CA MET A 1 -29.53 9.41 8.10
C MET A 1 -28.02 9.48 8.30
N PHE A 2 -27.27 8.70 7.52
CA PHE A 2 -25.82 8.74 7.25
C PHE A 2 -24.79 8.70 8.41
N SER A 3 -24.50 7.50 8.93
CA SER A 3 -23.20 7.18 9.54
C SER A 3 -22.12 6.82 8.49
N ARG A 4 -22.23 7.32 7.25
CA ARG A 4 -21.36 6.93 6.10
C ARG A 4 -20.14 7.83 5.88
N ARG A 5 -19.62 8.51 6.90
CA ARG A 5 -18.52 9.48 6.70
C ARG A 5 -17.14 8.86 6.43
N GLY A 6 -16.91 7.56 6.67
CA GLY A 6 -15.62 6.90 6.37
C GLY A 6 -15.59 6.09 5.07
N HIS A 7 -16.69 5.42 4.71
CA HIS A 7 -16.70 4.43 3.61
C HIS A 7 -16.46 5.05 2.22
N GLY A 8 -16.82 6.32 2.03
CA GLY A 8 -16.64 7.02 0.75
C GLY A 8 -15.16 7.22 0.39
N ASP A 9 -14.34 7.54 1.39
CA ASP A 9 -12.91 7.79 1.19
C ASP A 9 -12.13 6.49 1.03
N VAL A 10 -12.51 5.43 1.75
CA VAL A 10 -11.97 4.07 1.55
C VAL A 10 -12.17 3.63 0.10
N LYS A 11 -13.40 3.70 -0.44
CA LYS A 11 -13.68 3.27 -1.82
C LYS A 11 -12.87 4.05 -2.87
N LYS A 12 -12.74 5.37 -2.68
CA LYS A 12 -11.93 6.22 -3.59
C LYS A 12 -10.45 5.88 -3.49
N SER A 13 -9.93 5.69 -2.28
CA SER A 13 -8.52 5.32 -2.07
C SER A 13 -8.23 3.93 -2.62
N THR A 14 -9.11 2.95 -2.40
CA THR A 14 -9.03 1.63 -3.04
C THR A 14 -8.96 1.75 -4.55
N GLN A 15 -9.85 2.51 -5.20
CA GLN A 15 -9.80 2.70 -6.65
C GLN A 15 -8.46 3.26 -7.12
N LYS A 16 -7.86 4.21 -6.39
CA LYS A 16 -6.54 4.78 -6.72
C LYS A 16 -5.39 3.78 -6.53
N VAL A 17 -5.48 2.89 -5.55
CA VAL A 17 -4.50 1.80 -5.34
C VAL A 17 -4.58 0.78 -6.47
N LEU A 18 -5.80 0.47 -6.93
CA LEU A 18 -6.03 -0.55 -7.96
C LEU A 18 -5.95 0.01 -9.38
N ASP A 19 -5.81 1.32 -9.57
CA ASP A 19 -5.74 1.96 -10.89
C ASP A 19 -4.41 1.62 -11.59
N PRO A 20 -4.42 0.81 -12.68
CA PRO A 20 -3.20 0.44 -13.39
C PRO A 20 -2.61 1.61 -14.20
N LYS A 21 -3.35 2.72 -14.37
CA LYS A 21 -2.85 3.93 -15.04
C LYS A 21 -1.95 4.78 -14.14
N LYS A 22 -1.91 4.49 -12.84
CA LYS A 22 -1.06 5.18 -11.87
C LYS A 22 0.29 4.50 -11.75
N ASP A 23 1.33 5.29 -11.58
CA ASP A 23 2.67 4.78 -11.28
C ASP A 23 2.70 4.03 -9.95
N VAL A 24 3.60 3.05 -9.86
CA VAL A 24 3.63 2.10 -8.73
C VAL A 24 3.94 2.77 -7.39
N LEU A 25 4.74 3.85 -7.41
CA LEU A 25 5.07 4.65 -6.23
C LEU A 25 3.85 5.42 -5.72
N THR A 26 3.07 6.03 -6.62
CA THR A 26 1.80 6.69 -6.28
C THR A 26 0.78 5.70 -5.76
N ARG A 27 0.69 4.51 -6.36
CA ARG A 27 -0.18 3.41 -5.87
C ARG A 27 0.23 2.97 -4.46
N LEU A 28 1.53 2.89 -4.16
CA LEU A 28 2.05 2.57 -2.83
C LEU A 28 1.68 3.66 -1.81
N LYS A 29 1.83 4.95 -2.16
CA LYS A 29 1.40 6.07 -1.31
C LYS A 29 -0.09 6.02 -1.00
N HIS A 30 -0.91 5.71 -2.01
CA HIS A 30 -2.34 5.51 -1.81
C HIS A 30 -2.65 4.27 -0.96
N LEU A 31 -1.87 3.19 -1.09
CA LEU A 31 -2.04 2.00 -0.28
C LEU A 31 -1.78 2.32 1.20
N ARG A 32 -0.69 3.05 1.50
CA ARG A 32 -0.42 3.54 2.86
C ARG A 32 -1.57 4.37 3.42
N SER A 33 -2.03 5.37 2.66
CA SER A 33 -3.16 6.22 3.08
C SER A 33 -4.45 5.42 3.25
N LEU A 34 -4.66 4.36 2.46
CA LEU A 34 -5.80 3.46 2.61
C LEU A 34 -5.70 2.67 3.91
N LEU A 35 -4.51 2.16 4.26
CA LEU A 35 -4.27 1.44 5.52
C LEU A 35 -4.54 2.29 6.76
N ASP A 36 -4.31 3.60 6.68
CA ASP A 36 -4.57 4.54 7.78
C ASP A 36 -6.07 4.79 8.03
N ILE A 37 -6.93 4.60 7.02
CA ILE A 37 -8.36 4.92 7.09
C ILE A 37 -9.30 3.70 7.04
N ILE A 38 -8.81 2.56 6.55
CA ILE A 38 -9.62 1.35 6.39
C ILE A 38 -9.81 0.64 7.74
N ASP A 39 -11.02 0.17 8.00
CA ASP A 39 -11.31 -0.57 9.21
C ASP A 39 -10.64 -1.95 9.21
N LYS A 40 -10.16 -2.41 10.37
CA LYS A 40 -9.49 -3.72 10.52
C LYS A 40 -10.35 -4.89 10.05
N SER A 41 -11.68 -4.77 10.18
CA SER A 41 -12.65 -5.77 9.70
C SER A 41 -12.73 -5.85 8.17
N GLU A 42 -12.45 -4.75 7.47
CA GLU A 42 -12.46 -4.68 6.00
C GLU A 42 -11.07 -4.88 5.38
N LEU A 43 -10.02 -4.74 6.20
CA LEU A 43 -8.63 -4.91 5.77
C LEU A 43 -8.36 -6.31 5.21
N LYS A 44 -8.72 -7.35 5.97
CA LYS A 44 -8.50 -8.75 5.59
C LYS A 44 -9.16 -9.12 4.25
N PRO A 45 -10.47 -8.88 4.04
CA PRO A 45 -11.10 -9.16 2.76
C PRO A 45 -10.58 -8.27 1.62
N PHE A 46 -10.13 -7.04 1.90
CA PHE A 46 -9.49 -6.20 0.90
C PHE A 46 -8.17 -6.82 0.38
N PHE A 47 -7.30 -7.27 1.29
CA PHE A 47 -6.06 -7.93 0.92
C PHE A 47 -6.31 -9.27 0.21
N GLU A 48 -7.25 -10.07 0.67
CA GLU A 48 -7.60 -11.34 0.01
C GLU A 48 -8.14 -11.10 -1.40
N SER A 49 -9.07 -10.16 -1.56
CA SER A 49 -9.69 -9.85 -2.86
C SER A 49 -8.72 -9.20 -3.85
N ASN A 50 -7.68 -8.51 -3.38
CA ASN A 50 -6.75 -7.77 -4.23
C ASN A 50 -5.30 -8.25 -4.07
N CYS A 51 -5.10 -9.47 -3.56
CA CYS A 51 -3.80 -10.01 -3.16
C CYS A 51 -2.77 -9.91 -4.29
N SER A 52 -3.13 -10.33 -5.50
CA SER A 52 -2.25 -10.29 -6.67
C SER A 52 -1.85 -8.86 -7.05
N GLN A 53 -2.77 -7.91 -6.99
CA GLN A 53 -2.51 -6.51 -7.36
C GLN A 53 -1.63 -5.82 -6.34
N ILE A 54 -1.88 -6.07 -5.05
CA ILE A 54 -1.06 -5.56 -3.95
C ILE A 54 0.34 -6.16 -4.01
N TYR A 55 0.46 -7.47 -4.22
CA TYR A 55 1.75 -8.14 -4.41
C TYR A 55 2.53 -7.53 -5.57
N PHE A 56 1.87 -7.27 -6.71
CA PHE A 56 2.52 -6.63 -7.86
C PHE A 56 3.03 -5.22 -7.54
N ILE A 57 2.26 -4.41 -6.81
CA ILE A 57 2.70 -3.09 -6.34
C ILE A 57 3.99 -3.24 -5.52
N PHE A 58 4.02 -4.15 -4.55
CA PHE A 58 5.21 -4.36 -3.73
C PHE A 58 6.40 -4.86 -4.56
N TYR A 59 6.19 -5.86 -5.40
CA TYR A 59 7.22 -6.45 -6.23
C TYR A 59 7.91 -5.41 -7.11
N GLU A 60 7.15 -4.64 -7.88
CA GLU A 60 7.68 -3.58 -8.74
C GLU A 60 8.40 -2.50 -7.93
N ASN A 61 7.86 -2.09 -6.78
CA ASN A 61 8.54 -1.16 -5.88
C ASN A 61 9.89 -1.72 -5.38
N PHE A 62 9.97 -3.01 -5.06
CA PHE A 62 11.21 -3.65 -4.67
C PHE A 62 12.22 -3.72 -5.81
N ILE A 63 11.80 -4.01 -7.04
CA ILE A 63 12.68 -4.02 -8.23
C ILE A 63 13.23 -2.62 -8.50
N ILE A 64 12.38 -1.59 -8.43
CA ILE A 64 12.80 -0.19 -8.57
C ILE A 64 13.79 0.18 -7.46
N LEU A 65 13.50 -0.18 -6.21
CA LEU A 65 14.37 0.08 -5.09
C LEU A 65 15.73 -0.63 -5.23
N GLU A 66 15.73 -1.90 -5.61
CA GLU A 66 16.95 -2.68 -5.85
C GLU A 66 17.81 -2.04 -6.94
N SER A 67 17.20 -1.63 -8.05
CA SER A 67 17.87 -0.92 -9.15
C SER A 67 18.50 0.40 -8.70
N ASN A 68 17.75 1.16 -7.89
CA ASN A 68 18.20 2.44 -7.32
C ASN A 68 19.37 2.27 -6.33
N LEU A 69 19.32 1.22 -5.48
CA LEU A 69 20.38 0.88 -4.53
C LEU A 69 21.66 0.44 -5.25
N LYS A 70 21.56 -0.27 -6.38
CA LYS A 70 22.70 -0.69 -7.20
C LYS A 70 23.44 0.49 -7.83
N GLN A 71 22.77 1.61 -8.10
CA GLN A 71 23.40 2.77 -8.76
C GLN A 71 24.05 3.78 -7.79
N LYS A 72 23.45 4.08 -6.63
CA LYS A 72 24.07 4.83 -5.50
C LYS A 72 23.04 4.97 -4.37
N GLY A 73 23.39 4.50 -3.18
CA GLY A 73 22.55 4.63 -1.98
C GLY A 73 22.33 6.08 -1.57
N ASN A 74 21.13 6.62 -1.80
CA ASN A 74 20.73 7.98 -1.43
C ASN A 74 19.84 7.98 -0.18
N LYS A 75 19.90 9.05 0.64
CA LYS A 75 19.11 9.20 1.87
C LYS A 75 17.60 9.01 1.64
N SER A 76 17.10 9.52 0.51
CA SER A 76 15.69 9.35 0.06
C SER A 76 15.28 7.89 -0.19
N GLN A 77 16.22 7.03 -0.63
CA GLN A 77 15.91 5.61 -0.90
C GLN A 77 15.73 4.82 0.40
N ARG A 78 16.41 5.22 1.49
CA ARG A 78 16.18 4.64 2.82
C ARG A 78 14.79 4.96 3.34
N GLU A 79 14.32 6.19 3.16
CA GLU A 79 12.97 6.60 3.57
C GLU A 79 11.88 5.88 2.74
N GLU A 80 12.14 5.60 1.46
CA GLU A 80 11.28 4.77 0.62
C GLU A 80 11.27 3.31 1.09
N LEU A 81 12.44 2.73 1.41
CA LEU A 81 12.54 1.39 1.97
C LEU A 81 11.77 1.26 3.29
N ASP A 82 11.95 2.20 4.22
CA ASP A 82 11.22 2.22 5.49
C ASP A 82 9.70 2.33 5.26
N SER A 83 9.28 3.12 4.26
CA SER A 83 7.87 3.22 3.90
C SER A 83 7.31 1.91 3.34
N ILE A 84 8.07 1.19 2.51
CA ILE A 84 7.68 -0.12 1.98
C ILE A 84 7.60 -1.15 3.10
N LEU A 85 8.62 -1.21 3.97
CA LEU A 85 8.69 -2.13 5.11
C LEU A 85 7.53 -1.90 6.07
N PHE A 86 7.20 -0.65 6.38
CA PHE A 86 6.07 -0.32 7.25
C PHE A 86 4.74 -0.87 6.71
N ILE A 87 4.48 -0.70 5.41
CA ILE A 87 3.25 -1.19 4.76
C ILE A 87 3.26 -2.73 4.72
N PHE A 88 4.43 -3.38 4.63
CA PHE A 88 4.55 -4.83 4.67
C PHE A 88 4.32 -5.43 6.07
N GLU A 89 4.77 -4.73 7.11
CA GLU A 89 4.63 -5.18 8.51
C GLU A 89 3.20 -5.00 9.04
N PHE A 90 2.45 -4.03 8.51
CA PHE A 90 1.06 -3.74 8.89
C PHE A 90 0.09 -4.92 8.72
N PRO A 91 0.00 -5.62 7.58
CA PRO A 91 -0.84 -6.81 7.45
C PRO A 91 -0.36 -7.97 8.34
N CYS A 92 0.95 -8.15 8.52
CA CYS A 92 1.52 -9.23 9.35
C CYS A 92 1.15 -9.09 10.85
N SER A 93 1.13 -7.85 11.35
CA SER A 93 0.75 -7.54 12.73
C SER A 93 -0.77 -7.59 12.98
N VAL A 94 -1.59 -7.46 11.94
CA VAL A 94 -3.06 -7.68 12.02
C VAL A 94 -3.42 -9.17 11.96
N GLN A 95 -2.58 -10.02 11.34
CA GLN A 95 -2.85 -11.45 11.20
C GLN A 95 -2.48 -12.29 12.44
N ASN A 96 -1.64 -11.77 13.34
CA ASN A 96 -1.14 -12.44 14.55
C ASN A 96 -1.87 -12.05 15.85
N ARG A 97 -3.09 -11.48 15.76
CA ARG A 97 -3.98 -11.24 16.92
C ARG A 97 -5.39 -11.77 16.68
#